data_AF-A0A1X0SY86-F1
#
_entry.id   AF-A0A1X0SY86-F1
#
_cell.length_a   1.000
_cell.length_b   1.000
_cell.length_c   1.000
_cell.angle_alpha   90.00
_cell.angle_beta   90.00
_cell.angle_gamma   90.00
#
_symmetry.space_group_name_H-M   'P 1'
#
loop_
_entity.id
_entity.type
_entity.pdbx_description
1 polymer ?
#
loop_
_entity_poly.entity_id
_entity_poly.type
_entity_poly.pdbx_seq_one_letter_code
_entity_poly.pdbx_strand_id
1 'polypeptide(L)'
;MIQFRTLTDAELARMAAAHRAALGEDRAIPEATPAAEAMAARMIDHAALTGACTDADLIEAGYTPDDLRRHAATARRIAYGLTERVLS
;
A
#
# COMPACT_ATOMS: atom_id res chain seq x y z
N MET A 1 15.63 -21.21 23.82
CA MET A 1 14.30 -21.60 24.29
C MET A 1 13.52 -20.30 24.50
N ILE A 2 12.62 -19.94 23.57
CA ILE A 2 11.84 -18.69 23.68
C ILE A 2 10.63 -19.00 24.56
N GLN A 3 10.54 -18.35 25.73
CA GLN A 3 9.36 -18.42 26.59
C GLN A 3 8.31 -17.42 26.07
N PHE A 4 7.19 -17.91 25.57
CA PHE A 4 6.05 -17.07 25.20
C PHE A 4 5.35 -16.62 26.47
N ARG A 5 5.53 -15.34 26.85
CA ARG A 5 4.74 -14.72 27.90
C ARG A 5 3.37 -14.34 27.35
N THR A 6 2.31 -14.75 28.05
CA THR A 6 0.94 -14.29 27.79
C THR A 6 0.83 -12.84 28.23
N LEU A 7 0.54 -11.93 27.29
CA LEU A 7 0.27 -10.53 27.59
C LEU A 7 -0.98 -10.45 28.46
N THR A 8 -0.91 -9.66 29.54
CA THR A 8 -2.09 -9.35 30.35
C THR A 8 -3.04 -8.43 29.58
N ASP A 9 -4.33 -8.43 29.92
CA ASP A 9 -5.33 -7.57 29.27
C ASP A 9 -4.95 -6.08 29.30
N ALA A 10 -4.29 -5.65 30.39
CA ALA A 10 -3.80 -4.29 30.53
C ALA A 10 -2.63 -3.97 29.57
N GLU A 11 -1.76 -4.93 29.30
CA GLU A 11 -0.67 -4.79 28.34
C GLU A 11 -1.20 -4.83 26.91
N LEU A 12 -2.16 -5.71 26.63
CA LEU A 12 -2.85 -5.75 25.34
C LEU A 12 -3.57 -4.42 25.06
N ALA A 13 -4.24 -3.84 26.07
CA ALA A 13 -4.88 -2.53 25.95
C ALA A 13 -3.87 -1.40 25.69
N ARG A 14 -2.71 -1.42 26.37
CA ARG A 14 -1.62 -0.46 26.12
C ARG A 14 -1.01 -0.62 24.74
N MET A 15 -0.82 -1.86 24.26
CA MET A 15 -0.33 -2.12 22.90
C MET A 15 -1.36 -1.70 21.86
N ALA A 16 -2.65 -1.95 22.08
CA ALA A 16 -3.71 -1.51 21.19
C ALA A 16 -3.87 0.02 21.18
N ALA A 17 -3.66 0.69 22.32
CA ALA A 17 -3.63 2.14 22.41
C ALA A 17 -2.39 2.73 21.74
N ALA A 18 -1.21 2.12 21.92
CA ALA A 18 0.03 2.51 21.23
C ALA A 18 -0.08 2.27 19.72
N HIS A 19 -0.70 1.18 19.29
CA HIS A 19 -0.97 0.90 17.88
C HIS A 19 -1.98 1.89 17.32
N ARG A 20 -3.06 2.19 18.04
CA ARG A 20 -4.01 3.25 17.65
C ARG A 20 -3.40 4.65 17.64
N ALA A 21 -2.43 4.95 18.51
CA ALA A 21 -1.69 6.20 18.48
C ALA A 21 -0.73 6.24 17.29
N ALA A 22 -0.08 5.12 16.96
CA ALA A 22 0.76 4.99 15.76
C ALA A 22 -0.06 5.05 14.45
N LEU A 23 -1.33 4.65 14.50
CA LEU A 23 -2.30 4.80 13.42
C LEU A 23 -3.11 6.11 13.50
N GLY A 24 -2.94 6.87 14.59
CA GLY A 24 -3.73 8.04 14.96
C GLY A 24 -3.18 9.35 14.40
N GLU A 25 -2.04 9.29 13.73
CA GLU A 25 -1.71 10.23 12.69
C GLU A 25 -2.24 9.62 11.40
N ASP A 26 -3.43 10.09 11.04
CA ASP A 26 -3.83 10.44 9.70
C ASP A 26 -2.61 10.48 8.76
N ARG A 27 -2.15 9.31 8.32
CA ARG A 27 -1.21 9.17 7.21
C ARG A 27 -2.08 9.55 6.03
N ALA A 28 -2.31 10.87 5.90
CA ALA A 28 -2.82 11.53 4.73
C ALA A 28 -2.23 10.71 3.60
N ILE A 29 -3.11 10.07 2.82
CA ILE A 29 -2.71 9.42 1.59
C ILE A 29 -1.75 10.42 0.98
N PRO A 30 -0.41 10.16 0.93
CA PRO A 30 0.52 11.20 0.53
C PRO A 30 -0.01 11.64 -0.81
N GLU A 31 -0.36 12.93 -0.87
CA GLU A 31 -1.28 13.50 -1.85
C GLU A 31 -0.98 12.83 -3.18
N ALA A 32 -1.96 12.12 -3.74
CA ALA A 32 -1.72 11.20 -4.85
C ALA A 32 -0.97 11.96 -5.95
N THR A 33 0.33 11.75 -6.02
CA THR A 33 1.15 12.51 -6.95
C THR A 33 0.73 12.09 -8.36
N PRO A 34 0.72 12.97 -9.36
CA PRO A 34 0.41 12.58 -10.74
C PRO A 34 1.25 11.38 -11.23
N ALA A 35 2.48 11.24 -10.73
CA ALA A 35 3.33 10.08 -10.98
C ALA A 35 2.78 8.76 -10.40
N ALA A 36 2.24 8.80 -9.18
CA ALA A 36 1.61 7.63 -8.54
C ALA A 36 0.27 7.27 -9.19
N GLU A 37 -0.51 8.24 -9.66
CA GLU A 37 -1.74 8.01 -10.41
C GLU A 37 -1.45 7.36 -11.77
N ALA A 38 -0.47 7.88 -12.52
CA ALA A 38 -0.04 7.30 -13.78
C ALA A 38 0.47 5.86 -13.58
N MET A 39 1.25 5.64 -12.53
CA MET A 39 1.72 4.30 -12.17
C MET A 39 0.54 3.37 -11.82
N ALA A 40 -0.45 3.84 -11.05
CA ALA A 40 -1.63 3.06 -10.72
C ALA A 40 -2.45 2.69 -11.98
N ALA A 41 -2.64 3.63 -12.91
CA ALA A 41 -3.33 3.37 -14.17
C ALA A 41 -2.60 2.28 -14.97
N ARG A 42 -1.25 2.36 -15.05
CA ARG A 42 -0.44 1.30 -15.69
C ARG A 42 -0.58 -0.05 -15.00
N MET A 43 -0.62 -0.07 -13.67
CA MET A 43 -0.86 -1.30 -12.92
C MET A 43 -2.22 -1.92 -13.24
N ILE A 44 -3.27 -1.10 -13.34
CA ILE A 44 -4.63 -1.55 -13.69
C ILE A 44 -4.64 -2.09 -15.13
N ASP A 45 -4.11 -1.34 -16.09
CA ASP A 45 -4.10 -1.73 -17.51
C ASP A 45 -3.35 -3.05 -17.70
N HIS A 46 -2.18 -3.20 -17.06
CA HIS A 46 -1.39 -4.41 -17.17
C HIS A 46 -2.07 -5.60 -16.48
N ALA A 47 -2.58 -5.41 -15.25
CA ALA A 47 -3.30 -6.45 -14.54
C ALA A 47 -4.59 -6.88 -15.25
N ALA A 48 -5.25 -5.99 -15.99
CA ALA A 48 -6.40 -6.33 -16.82
C ALA A 48 -6.04 -7.27 -17.98
N LEU A 49 -4.80 -7.23 -18.47
CA LEU A 49 -4.31 -8.06 -19.57
C LEU A 49 -3.71 -9.39 -19.10
N THR A 50 -2.92 -9.37 -18.04
CA THR A 50 -2.12 -10.53 -17.60
C THR A 50 -2.63 -11.17 -16.30
N GLY A 51 -3.57 -10.50 -15.62
CA GLY A 51 -4.09 -10.91 -14.31
C GLY A 51 -3.23 -10.47 -13.12
N ALA A 52 -2.03 -9.92 -13.34
CA ALA A 52 -1.14 -9.45 -12.29
C ALA A 52 -0.21 -8.35 -12.80
N CYS A 53 0.19 -7.41 -11.94
CA CYS A 53 1.24 -6.45 -12.26
C CYS A 53 2.30 -6.47 -11.17
N THR A 54 3.54 -6.72 -11.56
CA THR A 54 4.72 -6.79 -10.72
C THR A 54 5.60 -5.56 -10.90
N ASP A 55 6.53 -5.35 -9.96
CA ASP A 55 7.51 -4.27 -10.05
C ASP A 55 8.40 -4.40 -11.31
N ALA A 56 8.62 -5.63 -11.81
CA ALA A 56 9.36 -5.86 -13.06
C ALA A 56 8.59 -5.31 -14.28
N ASP A 57 7.27 -5.51 -14.33
CA ASP A 57 6.42 -5.00 -15.42
C ASP A 57 6.42 -3.47 -15.45
N LEU A 58 6.49 -2.84 -14.27
CA LEU A 58 6.62 -1.38 -14.17
C LEU A 58 7.99 -0.90 -14.62
N ILE A 59 9.06 -1.63 -14.32
CA ILE A 59 10.40 -1.31 -14.82
C ILE A 59 10.45 -1.43 -16.35
N GLU A 60 9.86 -2.49 -16.92
CA GLU A 60 9.72 -2.64 -18.37
C GLU A 60 8.88 -1.53 -19.00
N ALA A 61 7.87 -1.03 -18.28
CA ALA A 61 7.08 0.13 -18.68
C ALA A 61 7.84 1.48 -18.58
N GLY A 62 9.09 1.46 -18.11
CA GLY A 62 9.98 2.63 -18.06
C GLY A 62 10.05 3.34 -16.71
N TYR A 63 9.47 2.79 -15.65
CA TYR A 63 9.62 3.34 -14.29
C TYR A 63 10.98 2.98 -13.70
N THR A 64 11.63 3.93 -13.05
CA THR A 64 12.90 3.65 -12.38
C THR A 64 12.67 2.96 -11.03
N PRO A 65 13.66 2.21 -10.50
CA PRO A 65 13.58 1.68 -9.14
C PRO A 65 13.36 2.75 -8.06
N ASP A 66 13.81 3.98 -8.30
CA ASP A 66 13.59 5.13 -7.41
C ASP A 66 12.12 5.57 -7.43
N ASP A 67 11.48 5.58 -8.59
CA ASP A 67 10.05 5.88 -8.73
C ASP A 67 9.20 4.84 -8.01
N LEU A 68 9.56 3.56 -8.14
CA LEU A 68 8.86 2.49 -7.45
C LEU A 68 8.96 2.63 -5.92
N ARG A 69 10.16 2.93 -5.40
CA ARG A 69 10.34 3.14 -3.94
C ARG A 69 9.52 4.31 -3.41
N ARG A 70 9.32 5.36 -4.22
CA ARG A 70 8.60 6.57 -3.80
C ARG A 70 7.09 6.47 -4.00
N HIS A 71 6.66 5.89 -5.12
CA HIS A 71 5.28 6.00 -5.61
C HIS A 71 4.53 4.66 -5.66
N ALA A 72 5.20 3.50 -5.69
CA ALA A 72 4.51 2.22 -5.89
C ALA A 72 3.57 1.85 -4.74
N ALA A 73 3.89 2.22 -3.49
CA ALA A 73 2.98 1.99 -2.35
C ALA A 73 1.68 2.78 -2.50
N THR A 74 1.77 4.05 -2.91
CA THR A 74 0.60 4.90 -3.16
C THR A 74 -0.16 4.44 -4.40
N ALA A 75 0.56 4.13 -5.49
CA ALA A 75 -0.01 3.60 -6.72
C ALA A 75 -0.78 2.29 -6.50
N ARG A 76 -0.24 1.36 -5.72
CA ARG A 76 -0.93 0.11 -5.31
C ARG A 76 -2.23 0.40 -4.60
N ARG A 77 -2.22 1.28 -3.59
CA ARG A 77 -3.46 1.64 -2.87
C ARG A 77 -4.49 2.30 -3.79
N ILE A 78 -4.06 3.13 -4.74
CA ILE A 78 -4.95 3.74 -5.74
C ILE A 78 -5.52 2.65 -6.66
N ALA A 79 -4.69 1.76 -7.19
CA ALA A 79 -5.12 0.67 -8.06
C ALA A 79 -6.13 -0.26 -7.35
N TYR A 80 -5.84 -0.68 -6.12
CA TYR A 80 -6.73 -1.53 -5.31
C TYR A 80 -7.99 -0.79 -4.83
N GLY A 81 -7.89 0.50 -4.50
CA GLY A 81 -9.03 1.31 -4.07
C GLY A 81 -9.95 1.74 -5.22
N LEU A 82 -9.41 1.93 -6.42
CA LEU A 82 -10.19 2.19 -7.64
C LEU A 82 -10.93 0.94 -8.10
N THR A 83 -10.37 -0.26 -7.90
CA THR A 83 -11.08 -1.51 -8.25
C THR A 83 -12.38 -1.71 -7.47
N GLU A 84 -12.51 -1.22 -6.23
CA GLU A 84 -13.79 -1.30 -5.51
C GLU A 84 -14.83 -0.30 -6.03
N ARG A 85 -14.40 0.88 -6.51
CA ARG A 85 -15.30 1.95 -6.95
C ARG A 85 -15.84 1.77 -8.38
N VAL A 86 -15.20 0.93 -9.19
CA VAL A 86 -15.62 0.62 -10.56
C VAL A 86 -16.59 -0.57 -10.63
N LEU A 87 -16.82 -1.28 -9.52
CA LEU A 87 -17.75 -2.41 -9.42
C LEU A 87 -19.07 -2.10 -8.67
N SER A 88 -19.35 -0.82 -8.38
CA SER A 88 -20.62 -0.37 -7.77
C SER A 88 -21.56 0.23 -8.80
#